data_AF-A0A380JD19-F1
#
_entry.id   AF-A0A380JD19-F1
#
_cell.length_a   1.000
_cell.length_b   1.000
_cell.length_c   1.000
_cell.angle_alpha   90.00
_cell.angle_beta   90.00
_cell.angle_gamma   90.00
#
_symmetry.space_group_name_H-M   'P 1'
#
loop_
_entity.id
_entity.type
_entity.pdbx_description
1 polymer ?
#
loop_
_entity_poly.entity_id
_entity_poly.type
_entity_poly.pdbx_seq_one_letter_code
_entity_poly.pdbx_strand_id
1 'polypeptide(L)'
;MVSEQVYYENEGLLKPQRDENKRRHYSEADYRWLLFILRLKAVGMPIKEIKQYSDLRQQGDSTYQARLELLEEHLQILDDNIHSLLDNREKLLEKIDFYKKELDKKNSN
;
A
#
# COMPACT_ATOMS: atom_id res chain seq x y z
N MET A 1 -5.98 -15.43 7.98
CA MET A 1 -4.89 -15.81 7.07
C MET A 1 -5.35 -16.56 5.82
N VAL A 2 -6.26 -17.56 5.91
CA VAL A 2 -6.75 -18.28 4.71
C VAL A 2 -7.63 -17.40 3.79
N SER A 3 -8.36 -16.43 4.36
CA SER A 3 -9.28 -15.55 3.62
C SER A 3 -8.58 -14.58 2.65
N GLU A 4 -7.42 -14.03 3.03
CA GLU A 4 -6.71 -13.07 2.19
C GLU A 4 -6.03 -13.72 0.99
N GLN A 5 -5.44 -14.91 1.17
CA GLN A 5 -4.83 -15.66 0.07
C GLN A 5 -5.86 -16.03 -1.00
N VAL A 6 -7.06 -16.47 -0.59
CA VAL A 6 -8.16 -16.80 -1.51
C VAL A 6 -8.68 -15.56 -2.22
N TYR A 7 -8.77 -14.42 -1.53
CA TYR A 7 -9.17 -13.15 -2.13
C TYR A 7 -8.19 -12.73 -3.24
N TYR A 8 -6.88 -12.75 -2.97
CA TYR A 8 -5.88 -12.37 -3.97
C TYR A 8 -5.72 -13.41 -5.10
N GLU A 9 -6.01 -14.68 -4.86
CA GLU A 9 -6.13 -15.71 -5.92
C GLU A 9 -7.32 -15.41 -6.84
N ASN A 10 -8.50 -15.10 -6.27
CA ASN A 10 -9.69 -14.74 -7.04
C ASN A 10 -9.50 -13.45 -7.86
N GLU A 11 -8.73 -12.49 -7.33
CA GLU A 11 -8.36 -11.26 -8.03
C GLU A 11 -7.26 -11.47 -9.08
N GLY A 12 -6.73 -12.70 -9.25
CA GLY A 12 -5.70 -13.03 -10.24
C GLY A 12 -4.28 -12.57 -9.86
N LEU A 13 -4.07 -12.16 -8.61
CA LEU A 13 -2.83 -11.59 -8.10
C LEU A 13 -1.87 -12.65 -7.55
N LEU A 14 -2.38 -13.85 -7.23
CA LEU A 14 -1.61 -15.02 -6.85
C LEU A 14 -1.98 -16.21 -7.75
N LYS A 15 -0.97 -16.90 -8.27
CA LYS A 15 -1.13 -18.15 -9.03
C LYS A 15 -0.38 -19.28 -8.30
N PRO A 16 -1.00 -19.96 -7.33
CA PRO A 16 -0.34 -21.05 -6.63
C PRO A 16 -0.03 -22.20 -7.60
N GLN A 17 1.15 -22.80 -7.45
CA GLN A 17 1.41 -24.08 -8.08
C GLN A 17 0.58 -25.16 -7.38
N ARG A 18 0.12 -26.15 -8.14
CA ARG A 18 -0.59 -27.31 -7.59
C ARG A 18 0.42 -28.43 -7.43
N ASP A 19 0.47 -29.01 -6.24
CA ASP A 19 1.25 -30.23 -6.01
C ASP A 19 0.59 -31.46 -6.66
N GLU A 20 1.26 -32.61 -6.63
CA GLU A 20 0.76 -33.88 -7.16
C GLU A 20 -0.57 -34.32 -6.52
N ASN A 21 -0.86 -33.83 -5.32
CA ASN A 21 -2.10 -34.07 -4.57
C ASN A 21 -3.18 -33.00 -4.79
N LYS A 22 -3.00 -32.12 -5.80
CA LYS A 22 -3.89 -31.00 -6.14
C LYS A 22 -4.07 -29.96 -5.03
N ARG A 23 -3.21 -29.94 -4.01
CA ARG A 23 -3.19 -28.91 -2.96
C ARG A 23 -2.43 -27.68 -3.46
N ARG A 24 -2.81 -26.51 -2.93
CA ARG A 24 -2.17 -25.24 -3.25
C ARG A 24 -0.82 -25.16 -2.55
N HIS A 25 0.24 -24.98 -3.33
CA HIS A 25 1.58 -24.72 -2.82
C HIS A 25 1.97 -23.28 -3.15
N TYR A 26 2.21 -22.48 -2.11
CA TYR A 26 2.73 -21.12 -2.22
C TYR A 26 4.22 -21.15 -1.89
N SER A 27 5.04 -20.63 -2.81
CA SER A 27 6.46 -20.47 -2.57
C SER A 27 6.76 -19.29 -1.64
N GLU A 28 7.98 -19.25 -1.10
CA GLU A 28 8.54 -18.05 -0.44
C GLU A 28 8.38 -16.78 -1.30
N ALA A 29 8.55 -16.90 -2.62
CA ALA A 29 8.41 -15.79 -3.55
C ALA A 29 6.96 -15.30 -3.63
N ASP A 30 5.97 -16.20 -3.57
CA ASP A 30 4.55 -15.84 -3.54
C ASP A 30 4.17 -15.13 -2.24
N TYR A 31 4.78 -15.55 -1.12
CA TYR A 31 4.57 -14.86 0.16
C TYR A 31 5.16 -13.46 0.17
N ARG A 32 6.40 -13.28 -0.33
CA ARG A 32 7.02 -11.95 -0.47
C ARG A 32 6.21 -11.05 -1.41
N TRP A 33 5.67 -11.61 -2.48
CA TRP A 33 4.79 -10.92 -3.40
C TRP A 33 3.48 -10.49 -2.74
N LEU A 34 2.85 -11.36 -1.93
CA LEU A 34 1.67 -11.03 -1.16
C LEU A 34 1.93 -9.89 -0.15
N LEU A 35 3.03 -9.95 0.58
CA LEU A 35 3.43 -8.87 1.49
C LEU A 35 3.63 -7.54 0.76
N PHE A 36 4.19 -7.60 -0.46
CA PHE A 36 4.35 -6.41 -1.28
C PHE A 36 2.99 -5.82 -1.70
N ILE A 37 2.07 -6.64 -2.22
CA ILE A 37 0.70 -6.21 -2.55
C ILE A 37 0.01 -5.58 -1.34
N LEU A 38 0.12 -6.19 -0.17
CA LEU A 38 -0.47 -5.67 1.07
C LEU A 38 0.08 -4.29 1.44
N ARG A 39 1.37 -4.05 1.23
CA ARG A 39 1.98 -2.73 1.44
C ARG A 39 1.45 -1.70 0.45
N LEU A 40 1.38 -2.05 -0.84
CA LEU A 40 0.82 -1.17 -1.87
C LEU A 40 -0.63 -0.78 -1.56
N LYS A 41 -1.44 -1.75 -1.13
CA LYS A 41 -2.82 -1.50 -0.70
C LYS A 41 -2.90 -0.61 0.54
N ALA A 42 -2.01 -0.80 1.50
CA ALA A 42 -1.98 -0.01 2.74
C ALA A 42 -1.66 1.48 2.49
N VAL A 43 -0.89 1.78 1.45
CA VAL A 43 -0.58 3.16 1.03
C VAL A 43 -1.65 3.78 0.11
N GLY A 44 -2.80 3.13 -0.04
CA GLY A 44 -3.94 3.66 -0.77
C GLY A 44 -3.98 3.34 -2.26
N MET A 45 -3.10 2.47 -2.75
CA MET A 45 -3.09 2.09 -4.17
C MET A 45 -4.37 1.34 -4.56
N PRO A 46 -5.08 1.78 -5.62
CA PRO A 46 -6.19 1.04 -6.20
C PRO A 46 -5.82 -0.38 -6.59
N ILE A 47 -6.72 -1.33 -6.33
CA ILE A 47 -6.57 -2.74 -6.75
C ILE A 47 -6.34 -2.87 -8.27
N LYS A 48 -6.86 -1.93 -9.06
CA LYS A 48 -6.68 -1.90 -10.51
C LYS A 48 -5.21 -1.75 -10.92
N GLU A 49 -4.46 -0.89 -10.25
CA GLU A 49 -3.02 -0.66 -10.53
C GLU A 49 -2.17 -1.84 -10.05
N ILE A 50 -2.54 -2.42 -8.89
CA ILE A 50 -1.93 -3.66 -8.40
C ILE A 50 -2.11 -4.81 -9.41
N LYS A 51 -3.29 -4.90 -10.06
CA LYS A 51 -3.54 -5.88 -11.14
C LYS A 51 -2.68 -5.60 -12.36
N GLN A 52 -2.60 -4.35 -12.80
CA GLN A 52 -1.73 -3.96 -13.92
C GLN A 52 -0.27 -4.36 -13.66
N TYR A 53 0.26 -4.10 -12.46
CA TYR A 53 1.62 -4.55 -12.11
C TYR A 53 1.75 -6.09 -12.13
N SER A 54 0.74 -6.81 -11.61
CA SER A 54 0.71 -8.28 -11.65
C SER A 54 0.77 -8.82 -13.08
N ASP A 55 0.01 -8.23 -13.99
CA ASP A 55 -0.03 -8.62 -15.41
C ASP A 55 1.31 -8.33 -16.10
N LEU A 56 1.93 -7.18 -15.80
CA LEU A 56 3.28 -6.87 -16.28
C LEU A 56 4.31 -7.86 -15.75
N ARG A 57 4.25 -8.21 -14.47
CA ARG A 57 5.17 -9.20 -13.85
C ARG A 57 5.05 -10.57 -14.50
N GLN A 58 3.85 -10.98 -14.91
CA GLN A 58 3.64 -12.27 -15.59
C GLN A 58 4.25 -12.32 -17.00
N GLN A 59 4.41 -11.17 -17.66
CA GLN A 59 5.06 -11.07 -18.98
C GLN A 59 6.59 -11.19 -18.90
N GLY A 60 7.16 -11.20 -17.70
CA GLY A 60 8.58 -11.43 -17.48
C GLY A 60 9.45 -10.18 -17.67
N ASP A 61 10.70 -10.39 -18.06
CA ASP A 61 11.75 -9.35 -18.03
C ASP A 61 11.52 -8.19 -19.01
N SER A 62 10.73 -8.40 -20.06
CA SER A 62 10.39 -7.37 -21.06
C SER A 62 9.62 -6.19 -20.49
N THR A 63 9.03 -6.33 -19.30
CA THR A 63 8.20 -5.30 -18.65
C THR A 63 8.90 -4.60 -17.49
N TYR A 64 10.21 -4.78 -17.28
CA TYR A 64 10.91 -4.12 -16.16
C TYR A 64 10.73 -2.61 -16.17
N GLN A 65 10.82 -1.98 -17.35
CA GLN A 65 10.65 -0.53 -17.49
C GLN A 65 9.25 -0.07 -17.07
N ALA A 66 8.20 -0.71 -17.60
CA ALA A 66 6.82 -0.38 -17.25
C ALA A 66 6.51 -0.64 -15.77
N ARG A 67 7.13 -1.67 -15.16
CA ARG A 67 7.00 -1.94 -13.72
C ARG A 67 7.70 -0.87 -12.89
N LEU A 68 8.87 -0.39 -13.32
CA LEU A 68 9.59 0.68 -12.65
C LEU A 68 8.79 1.98 -12.68
N GLU A 69 8.30 2.38 -13.85
CA GLU A 69 7.50 3.60 -14.02
C GLU A 69 6.26 3.61 -13.13
N LEU A 70 5.55 2.48 -13.04
CA LEU A 70 4.40 2.34 -12.16
C LEU A 70 4.79 2.51 -10.69
N LEU A 71 5.93 1.96 -10.26
CA LEU A 71 6.40 2.13 -8.88
C LEU A 71 6.85 3.56 -8.57
N GLU A 72 7.48 4.25 -9.52
CA GLU A 72 7.90 5.64 -9.38
C GLU A 72 6.70 6.59 -9.29
N GLU A 73 5.68 6.40 -10.13
CA GLU A 73 4.42 7.15 -10.05
C GLU A 73 3.76 6.97 -8.68
N HIS A 74 3.74 5.74 -8.15
CA HIS A 74 3.18 5.47 -6.84
C HIS A 74 3.99 6.03 -5.69
N LEU A 75 5.32 6.05 -5.80
CA LEU A 75 6.17 6.69 -4.82
C LEU A 75 5.85 8.20 -4.75
N GLN A 76 5.69 8.86 -5.90
CA GLN A 76 5.33 10.27 -5.95
C GLN A 76 3.98 10.54 -5.27
N ILE A 77 2.96 9.72 -5.54
CA ILE A 77 1.63 9.84 -4.89
C ILE A 77 1.74 9.66 -3.38
N LEU A 78 2.56 8.71 -2.92
CA LEU A 78 2.79 8.50 -1.49
C LEU A 78 3.47 9.72 -0.84
N ASP A 79 4.50 10.27 -1.48
CA ASP A 79 5.22 11.44 -0.99
C ASP A 79 4.30 12.68 -0.90
N ASP A 80 3.43 12.89 -1.91
CA ASP A 80 2.45 13.97 -1.91
C ASP A 80 1.43 13.81 -0.76
N ASN A 81 0.99 12.57 -0.50
CA ASN A 81 0.10 12.27 0.64
C ASN A 81 0.80 12.52 1.98
N ILE A 82 2.08 12.15 2.11
CA ILE A 82 2.87 12.41 3.32
C ILE A 82 2.99 13.91 3.56
N HIS A 83 3.32 14.70 2.53
CA HIS A 83 3.39 16.15 2.65
C HIS A 83 2.06 16.74 3.11
N SER A 84 0.94 16.36 2.50
CA SER A 84 -0.39 16.84 2.91
C SER A 84 -0.72 16.49 4.37
N LEU A 85 -0.37 15.28 4.82
CA LEU A 85 -0.58 14.86 6.20
C LEU A 85 0.27 15.65 7.19
N LEU A 86 1.52 15.98 6.83
CA LEU A 86 2.41 16.80 7.64
C LEU A 86 1.89 18.23 7.77
N ASP A 87 1.42 18.84 6.68
CA ASP A 87 0.81 20.17 6.69
C ASP A 87 -0.43 20.21 7.58
N ASN A 88 -1.31 19.22 7.43
CA ASN A 88 -2.51 19.09 8.28
C ASN A 88 -2.14 18.93 9.76
N ARG A 89 -1.09 18.16 10.06
CA ARG A 89 -0.59 17.99 11.42
C ARG A 89 -0.09 19.30 12.00
N GLU A 90 0.63 20.11 11.22
CA GLU A 90 1.10 21.44 11.67
C GLU A 90 -0.08 22.36 12.03
N LYS A 91 -1.12 22.40 11.18
CA LYS A 91 -2.32 23.21 11.46
C LYS A 91 -3.06 22.76 12.72
N LEU A 92 -3.10 21.46 12.99
CA LEU A 92 -3.63 20.94 14.24
C LEU A 92 -2.79 21.36 15.45
N LEU A 93 -1.46 21.35 15.35
CA LEU A 93 -0.57 21.82 16.41
C LEU A 93 -0.78 23.30 16.72
N GLU A 94 -0.88 24.15 15.69
CA GLU A 94 -1.20 25.58 15.85
C GLU A 94 -2.52 25.76 16.63
N LYS A 95 -3.55 24.99 16.28
CA LYS A 95 -4.86 25.08 16.92
C LYS A 95 -4.84 24.59 18.37
N ILE A 96 -4.07 23.53 18.65
CA ILE A 96 -3.87 23.03 20.02
C ILE A 96 -3.17 24.07 20.87
N ASP A 97 -2.09 24.67 20.36
CA ASP A 97 -1.34 25.72 21.07
C ASP A 97 -2.21 26.95 21.37
N PHE A 98 -3.02 27.37 20.39
CA PHE A 98 -4.01 28.43 20.59
C PHE A 98 -4.93 28.13 21.78
N TYR A 99 -5.54 26.94 21.83
CA TYR A 99 -6.44 26.59 22.93
C TYR A 99 -5.73 26.44 24.28
N LYS A 100 -4.49 25.95 24.31
CA LYS A 100 -3.68 25.91 25.54
C LYS A 100 -3.49 27.32 26.11
N LYS A 101 -3.09 28.28 25.27
CA LYS A 101 -2.92 29.68 25.66
C LYS A 101 -4.21 30.31 26.18
N GLU A 102 -5.35 30.05 25.54
CA GLU A 102 -6.65 30.58 25.98
C GLU A 102 -7.09 29.98 27.33
N LEU A 103 -6.81 28.70 27.58
CA LEU A 103 -7.08 28.07 28.88
C LEU A 103 -6.19 28.65 29.99
N ASP A 104 -4.91 28.87 29.73
CA ASP A 104 -3.96 29.42 30.71
C ASP A 104 -4.35 30.86 31.12
N LYS A 105 -4.79 31.68 30.16
CA LYS A 105 -5.33 33.02 30.44
C LYS A 105 -6.57 32.97 31.33
N LYS A 106 -7.47 32.01 31.08
CA LYS A 106 -8.72 31.87 31.85
C LYS A 106 -8.48 31.33 33.27
N ASN A 107 -7.43 30.56 33.49
CA ASN A 107 -7.05 30.05 34.81
C ASN A 107 -6.25 31.06 35.64
N SER A 108 -5.68 32.09 35.00
CA SER A 108 -4.88 33.14 35.63
C SER A 108 -5.69 34.41 35.95
N ASN A 109 -7.01 34.39 35.73
CA ASN A 109 -7.94 35.51 35.88
C ASN A 109 -9.12 35.07 36.76
#